data_AF-A0A951T912-F1
#
_entry.id   AF-A0A951T912-F1
#
_cell.length_a   1.000
_cell.length_b   1.000
_cell.length_c   1.000
_cell.angle_alpha   90.00
_cell.angle_beta   90.00
_cell.angle_gamma   90.00
#
_symmetry.space_group_name_H-M   'P 1'
#
loop_
_entity.id
_entity.type
_entity.pdbx_description
1 polymer ?
#
loop_
_entity_poly.entity_id
_entity_poly.type
_entity_poly.pdbx_seq_one_letter_code
_entity_poly.pdbx_strand_id
1 'polypeptide(L)'
;MKASMTRICAAALLMAVIAAAPAGAWGPRTQSAIVTTAANLLSKSGEAPLQKLDIHIRAGAAAPSSEIEARYPGFAANPAGAVEMEMALLSSARRGRVDAYFAYRMGMLGKMICIVSAPMRDAQAMWREKYYEDADNAISGLQLRESARKDVEPQAYFDRLSLEIRANTEVIERQYQEGVGFKGVAATTFSADASRSVAAVADVWWTVLSSRAVQGGVSESQLRGYVLDGLTYFIQRGNLQELDAALKGYAPLASVTADMRARIGDLLLAQGFEERAIKEYEAVIVEAPDRKDVVQKVADYYVRKGDESLRENRLEEARNAFSRAADSNPLHETAVGRRIEAENLIMERDSRMAAHQASLQRAGELRGMAEQEAGRSYFAEAVSFLQQAEAAYLEVTDEFPGEAQQRNRGLRDTRERLAQLKQSLKGNAMAFSGTGFGDDVQNLADNGVKGLEQEALSRMARRAYEAEMERLTQEMQPLFTLP
;
A
#
# COMPACT_ATOMS: atom_id res chain seq x y z
N MET A 1 -28.37 -43.09 -40.78
CA MET A 1 -28.48 -43.54 -39.37
C MET A 1 -27.25 -44.26 -38.82
N LYS A 2 -26.36 -44.91 -39.61
CA LYS A 2 -25.15 -45.57 -39.08
C LYS A 2 -23.99 -44.64 -38.69
N ALA A 3 -23.99 -43.38 -39.15
CA ALA A 3 -22.89 -42.43 -38.90
C ALA A 3 -22.98 -41.66 -37.56
N SER A 4 -24.13 -41.66 -36.87
CA SER A 4 -24.24 -40.99 -35.56
C SER A 4 -23.90 -41.91 -34.39
N MET A 5 -24.02 -43.23 -34.53
CA MET A 5 -23.67 -44.20 -33.47
C MET A 5 -22.15 -44.25 -33.21
N THR A 6 -21.32 -44.15 -34.26
CA THR A 6 -19.86 -44.23 -34.11
C THR A 6 -19.26 -42.99 -33.43
N ARG A 7 -19.88 -41.81 -33.59
CA ARG A 7 -19.45 -40.58 -32.91
C ARG A 7 -19.89 -40.54 -31.44
N ILE A 8 -21.01 -41.17 -31.11
CA ILE A 8 -21.48 -41.28 -29.72
C ILE A 8 -20.63 -42.30 -28.95
N CYS A 9 -20.19 -43.39 -29.58
CA CYS A 9 -19.25 -44.33 -28.95
C CYS A 9 -17.83 -43.75 -28.78
N ALA A 10 -17.36 -42.89 -29.71
CA ALA A 10 -16.06 -42.22 -29.56
C ALA A 10 -16.09 -41.12 -28.49
N ALA A 11 -17.20 -40.41 -28.32
CA ALA A 11 -17.38 -39.43 -27.24
C ALA A 11 -17.57 -40.08 -25.86
N ALA A 12 -18.17 -41.27 -25.80
CA ALA A 12 -18.29 -42.05 -24.56
C ALA A 12 -16.97 -42.72 -24.14
N LEU A 13 -16.08 -43.08 -25.09
CA LEU A 13 -14.74 -43.57 -24.77
C LEU A 13 -13.74 -42.46 -24.41
N LEU A 14 -13.95 -41.22 -24.89
CA LEU A 14 -13.12 -40.07 -24.48
C LEU A 14 -13.56 -39.44 -23.13
N MET A 15 -14.78 -39.70 -22.66
CA MET A 15 -15.23 -39.31 -21.31
C MET A 15 -15.01 -40.40 -20.24
N ALA A 16 -14.41 -41.54 -20.59
CA ALA A 16 -13.98 -42.56 -19.64
C ALA A 16 -12.53 -42.37 -19.15
N VAL A 17 -11.88 -41.26 -19.50
CA VAL A 17 -10.72 -40.73 -18.76
C VAL A 17 -11.22 -39.62 -17.84
N ILE A 18 -12.15 -39.98 -16.95
CA ILE A 18 -12.20 -39.29 -15.66
C ILE A 18 -10.84 -39.61 -15.07
N ALA A 19 -9.97 -38.61 -15.01
CA ALA A 19 -8.78 -38.66 -14.20
C ALA A 19 -9.21 -39.21 -12.85
N ALA A 20 -8.87 -40.46 -12.57
CA ALA A 20 -8.96 -41.02 -11.25
C ALA A 20 -8.03 -40.15 -10.42
N ALA A 21 -8.59 -39.08 -9.83
CA ALA A 21 -7.90 -38.32 -8.82
C ALA A 21 -7.40 -39.37 -7.84
N PRO A 22 -6.10 -39.42 -7.52
CA PRO A 22 -5.61 -40.37 -6.54
C PRO A 22 -6.39 -40.06 -5.27
N ALA A 23 -7.38 -40.91 -4.97
CA ALA A 23 -8.11 -40.86 -3.72
C ALA A 23 -7.04 -40.80 -2.63
N GLY A 24 -7.06 -39.71 -1.86
CA GLY A 24 -6.07 -39.48 -0.82
C GLY A 24 -5.96 -40.75 0.02
N ALA A 25 -4.75 -41.26 0.17
CA ALA A 25 -4.51 -42.37 1.06
C ALA A 25 -4.86 -41.92 2.48
N TRP A 26 -5.78 -42.64 3.14
CA TRP A 26 -6.64 -42.12 4.22
C TRP A 26 -7.60 -41.00 3.80
N GLY A 27 -8.80 -40.99 4.39
CA GLY A 27 -9.74 -39.88 4.24
C GLY A 27 -9.20 -38.55 4.82
N PRO A 28 -9.71 -37.38 4.39
CA PRO A 28 -9.17 -36.07 4.80
C PRO A 28 -9.20 -35.82 6.31
N ARG A 29 -10.25 -36.24 7.03
CA ARG A 29 -10.34 -36.07 8.49
C ARG A 29 -9.33 -36.97 9.19
N THR A 30 -9.11 -38.16 8.67
CA THR A 30 -8.14 -39.14 9.18
C THR A 30 -6.72 -38.63 9.02
N GLN A 31 -6.36 -38.13 7.83
CA GLN A 31 -5.06 -37.47 7.61
C GLN A 31 -4.85 -36.32 8.60
N SER A 32 -5.84 -35.43 8.73
CA SER A 32 -5.75 -34.30 9.66
C SER A 32 -5.63 -34.76 11.12
N ALA A 33 -6.37 -35.78 11.55
CA ALA A 33 -6.31 -36.31 12.91
C ALA A 33 -4.94 -36.94 13.21
N ILE A 34 -4.38 -37.68 12.26
CA ILE A 34 -3.05 -38.29 12.40
C ILE A 34 -1.98 -37.21 12.55
N VAL A 35 -1.95 -36.23 11.64
CA VAL A 35 -0.95 -35.15 11.65
C VAL A 35 -1.05 -34.27 12.89
N THR A 36 -2.27 -33.85 13.27
CA THR A 36 -2.47 -33.00 14.46
C THR A 36 -2.16 -33.74 15.76
N THR A 37 -2.46 -35.05 15.83
CA THR A 37 -2.04 -35.88 16.97
C THR A 37 -0.52 -35.93 17.06
N ALA A 38 0.17 -36.22 15.95
CA ALA A 38 1.63 -36.24 15.92
C ALA A 38 2.24 -34.88 16.35
N ALA A 39 1.68 -33.76 15.89
CA ALA A 39 2.09 -32.42 16.29
C ALA A 39 1.93 -32.18 17.79
N ASN A 40 0.80 -32.59 18.37
CA ASN A 40 0.54 -32.47 19.80
C ASN A 40 1.51 -33.30 20.64
N LEU A 41 1.86 -34.50 20.18
CA LEU A 41 2.84 -35.35 20.86
C LEU A 41 4.23 -34.71 20.91
N LEU A 42 4.68 -34.14 19.79
CA LEU A 42 5.99 -33.47 19.72
C LEU A 42 6.01 -32.14 20.47
N SER A 43 4.89 -31.42 20.53
CA SER A 43 4.81 -30.20 21.32
C SER A 43 4.89 -30.49 22.82
N LYS A 44 4.36 -31.63 23.30
CA LYS A 44 4.47 -32.03 24.71
C LYS A 44 5.90 -32.40 25.12
N SER A 45 6.71 -32.90 24.18
CA SER A 45 8.12 -33.25 24.45
C SER A 45 9.07 -32.05 24.46
N GLY A 46 8.61 -30.85 24.09
CA GLY A 46 9.37 -29.59 24.22
C GLY A 46 10.33 -29.25 23.05
N GLU A 47 10.32 -30.01 21.95
CA GLU A 47 11.28 -29.86 20.85
C GLU A 47 11.06 -28.61 19.98
N ALA A 48 9.81 -28.13 19.89
CA ALA A 48 9.48 -26.90 19.17
C ALA A 48 8.13 -26.32 19.65
N PRO A 49 7.91 -24.99 19.59
CA PRO A 49 6.65 -24.35 19.95
C PRO A 49 5.57 -24.54 18.86
N LEU A 50 5.31 -25.80 18.48
CA LEU A 50 4.40 -26.17 17.37
C LEU A 50 2.95 -25.78 17.65
N GLN A 51 2.54 -25.70 18.92
CA GLN A 51 1.18 -25.28 19.31
C GLN A 51 0.79 -23.91 18.74
N LYS A 52 1.72 -22.94 18.68
CA LYS A 52 1.45 -21.61 18.13
C LYS A 52 1.32 -21.62 16.60
N LEU A 53 1.75 -22.71 15.95
CA LEU A 53 1.80 -22.86 14.50
C LEU A 53 0.82 -23.94 13.99
N ASP A 54 -0.07 -24.45 14.85
CA ASP A 54 -1.03 -25.52 14.54
C ASP A 54 -1.91 -25.18 13.33
N ILE A 55 -2.31 -23.91 13.18
CA ILE A 55 -3.09 -23.46 12.01
C ILE A 55 -2.33 -23.72 10.70
N HIS A 56 -1.01 -23.46 10.67
CA HIS A 56 -0.19 -23.67 9.48
C HIS A 56 0.05 -25.15 9.22
N ILE A 57 0.30 -25.93 10.27
CA ILE A 57 0.43 -27.39 10.19
C ILE A 57 -0.84 -28.00 9.58
N ARG A 58 -2.01 -27.61 10.07
CA ARG A 58 -3.30 -28.08 9.53
C ARG A 58 -3.51 -27.65 8.09
N ALA A 59 -3.14 -26.42 7.73
CA ALA A 59 -3.21 -25.96 6.35
C ALA A 59 -2.32 -26.81 5.42
N GLY A 60 -1.12 -27.19 5.87
CA GLY A 60 -0.23 -28.10 5.13
C GLY A 60 -0.78 -29.52 5.02
N ALA A 61 -1.35 -30.06 6.09
CA ALA A 61 -2.00 -31.37 6.08
C ALA A 61 -3.25 -31.40 5.18
N ALA A 62 -3.93 -30.27 5.04
CA ALA A 62 -5.09 -30.10 4.17
C ALA A 62 -4.74 -29.79 2.71
N ALA A 63 -3.45 -29.52 2.39
CA ALA A 63 -3.02 -29.18 1.04
C ALA A 63 -3.44 -30.26 0.03
N PRO A 64 -3.90 -29.90 -1.18
CA PRO A 64 -4.34 -30.87 -2.17
C PRO A 64 -3.17 -31.74 -2.65
N SER A 65 -3.43 -33.02 -2.99
CA SER A 65 -2.37 -33.92 -3.48
C SER A 65 -1.70 -33.43 -4.76
N SER A 66 -2.39 -32.60 -5.56
CA SER A 66 -1.80 -31.94 -6.74
C SER A 66 -0.66 -30.99 -6.38
N GLU A 67 -0.68 -30.39 -5.18
CA GLU A 67 0.41 -29.54 -4.71
C GLU A 67 1.64 -30.37 -4.33
N ILE A 68 1.43 -31.55 -3.73
CA ILE A 68 2.52 -32.51 -3.49
C ILE A 68 3.13 -32.96 -4.82
N GLU A 69 2.31 -33.32 -5.81
CA GLU A 69 2.78 -33.78 -7.11
C GLU A 69 3.51 -32.68 -7.89
N ALA A 70 3.05 -31.42 -7.80
CA ALA A 70 3.73 -30.28 -8.41
C ALA A 70 5.12 -30.03 -7.80
N ARG A 71 5.28 -30.28 -6.50
CA ARG A 71 6.54 -30.12 -5.77
C ARG A 71 7.47 -31.31 -5.92
N TYR A 72 6.90 -32.52 -5.97
CA TYR A 72 7.58 -33.80 -6.09
C TYR A 72 6.98 -34.62 -7.24
N PRO A 73 7.36 -34.32 -8.50
CA PRO A 73 6.88 -35.08 -9.64
C PRO A 73 7.24 -36.56 -9.51
N GLY A 74 6.25 -37.43 -9.72
CA GLY A 74 6.40 -38.88 -9.53
C GLY A 74 6.32 -39.32 -8.08
N PHE A 75 5.72 -38.52 -7.17
CA PHE A 75 5.51 -38.90 -5.77
C PHE A 75 4.82 -40.26 -5.63
N ALA A 76 3.84 -40.54 -6.48
CA ALA A 76 3.15 -41.83 -6.48
C ALA A 76 4.09 -43.02 -6.75
N ALA A 77 5.12 -42.83 -7.58
CA ALA A 77 6.07 -43.87 -7.97
C ALA A 77 7.21 -44.06 -6.96
N ASN A 78 7.73 -42.99 -6.36
CA ASN A 78 8.77 -43.05 -5.33
C ASN A 78 8.42 -42.17 -4.11
N PRO A 79 7.46 -42.60 -3.28
CA PRO A 79 6.99 -41.83 -2.13
C PRO A 79 8.05 -41.70 -1.02
N ALA A 80 8.85 -42.75 -0.78
CA ALA A 80 9.88 -42.74 0.25
C ALA A 80 11.01 -41.78 -0.10
N GLY A 81 11.46 -41.77 -1.36
CA GLY A 81 12.45 -40.80 -1.83
C GLY A 81 11.94 -39.35 -1.79
N ALA A 82 10.67 -39.11 -2.08
CA ALA A 82 10.08 -37.77 -1.94
C ALA A 82 10.01 -37.30 -0.48
N VAL A 83 9.64 -38.19 0.45
CA VAL A 83 9.68 -37.90 1.89
C VAL A 83 11.11 -37.61 2.34
N GLU A 84 12.09 -38.39 1.89
CA GLU A 84 13.51 -38.16 2.18
C GLU A 84 14.00 -36.79 1.69
N MET A 85 13.64 -36.39 0.46
CA MET A 85 13.97 -35.07 -0.09
C MET A 85 13.34 -33.93 0.72
N GLU A 86 12.06 -34.05 1.11
CA GLU A 86 11.39 -33.06 1.96
C GLU A 86 12.05 -32.98 3.34
N MET A 87 12.37 -34.13 3.95
CA MET A 87 13.07 -34.18 5.23
C MET A 87 14.43 -33.49 5.14
N ALA A 88 15.25 -33.79 4.14
CA ALA A 88 16.56 -33.16 3.95
C ALA A 88 16.45 -31.65 3.77
N LEU A 89 15.47 -31.19 2.98
CA LEU A 89 15.19 -29.77 2.76
C LEU A 89 14.78 -29.06 4.05
N LEU A 90 13.84 -29.62 4.82
CA LEU A 90 13.38 -29.01 6.07
C LEU A 90 14.47 -29.05 7.15
N SER A 91 15.22 -30.14 7.27
CA SER A 91 16.38 -30.19 8.17
C SER A 91 17.40 -29.09 7.84
N SER A 92 17.63 -28.82 6.55
CA SER A 92 18.53 -27.75 6.10
C SER A 92 17.97 -26.35 6.30
N ALA A 93 16.65 -26.17 6.12
CA ALA A 93 15.96 -24.89 6.25
C ALA A 93 15.76 -24.46 7.70
N ARG A 94 15.71 -25.40 8.66
CA ARG A 94 15.37 -25.11 10.06
C ARG A 94 16.32 -24.10 10.72
N ARG A 95 17.65 -24.24 10.55
CA ARG A 95 18.73 -23.40 11.17
C ARG A 95 18.36 -22.62 12.46
N GLY A 96 17.67 -23.25 13.41
CA GLY A 96 17.27 -22.65 14.69
C GLY A 96 15.94 -21.88 14.75
N ARG A 97 15.14 -21.79 13.66
CA ARG A 97 13.82 -21.13 13.66
C ARG A 97 12.77 -21.97 12.94
N VAL A 98 11.61 -22.11 13.59
CA VAL A 98 10.39 -22.68 13.01
C VAL A 98 9.43 -21.51 12.77
N ASP A 99 9.16 -21.18 11.51
CA ASP A 99 8.19 -20.14 11.12
C ASP A 99 6.88 -20.76 10.59
N ALA A 100 5.94 -19.91 10.18
CA ALA A 100 4.64 -20.34 9.67
C ALA A 100 4.77 -21.20 8.41
N TYR A 101 5.68 -20.86 7.48
CA TYR A 101 5.86 -21.61 6.25
C TYR A 101 6.53 -22.97 6.51
N PHE A 102 7.53 -23.02 7.38
CA PHE A 102 8.14 -24.27 7.84
C PHE A 102 7.08 -25.19 8.46
N ALA A 103 6.22 -24.65 9.33
CA ALA A 103 5.14 -25.40 9.94
C ALA A 103 4.12 -25.91 8.92
N TYR A 104 3.78 -25.09 7.92
CA TYR A 104 2.98 -25.52 6.76
C TYR A 104 3.63 -26.70 6.02
N ARG A 105 4.93 -26.62 5.75
CA ARG A 105 5.68 -27.70 5.08
C ARG A 105 5.79 -28.97 5.93
N MET A 106 5.94 -28.84 7.25
CA MET A 106 5.84 -29.97 8.18
C MET A 106 4.48 -30.66 8.10
N GLY A 107 3.39 -29.88 8.04
CA GLY A 107 2.04 -30.41 7.80
C GLY A 107 1.91 -31.20 6.50
N MET A 108 2.47 -30.67 5.40
CA MET A 108 2.50 -31.34 4.10
C MET A 108 3.35 -32.63 4.14
N LEU A 109 4.52 -32.60 4.79
CA LEU A 109 5.33 -33.79 5.06
C LEU A 109 4.53 -34.83 5.85
N GLY A 110 3.77 -34.41 6.87
CA GLY A 110 2.86 -35.27 7.61
C GLY A 110 1.82 -35.95 6.71
N LYS A 111 1.24 -35.20 5.76
CA LYS A 111 0.33 -35.74 4.75
C LYS A 111 1.01 -36.75 3.83
N MET A 112 2.21 -36.46 3.35
CA MET A 112 2.99 -37.39 2.51
C MET A 112 3.21 -38.72 3.25
N ILE A 113 3.60 -38.66 4.53
CA ILE A 113 3.79 -39.85 5.35
C ILE A 113 2.48 -40.60 5.56
N CYS A 114 1.36 -39.91 5.82
CA CYS A 114 0.04 -40.54 5.90
C CYS A 114 -0.28 -41.32 4.61
N ILE A 115 0.09 -40.76 3.45
CA ILE A 115 -0.12 -41.44 2.17
C ILE A 115 0.72 -42.71 2.07
N VAL A 116 1.96 -42.68 2.56
CA VAL A 116 2.84 -43.84 2.57
C VAL A 116 2.38 -44.90 3.57
N SER A 117 1.87 -44.45 4.72
CA SER A 117 1.53 -45.32 5.84
C SER A 117 0.09 -45.87 5.81
N ALA A 118 -0.69 -45.53 4.78
CA ALA A 118 -2.07 -45.97 4.68
C ALA A 118 -2.18 -47.47 4.33
N PRO A 119 -2.99 -48.25 5.06
CA PRO A 119 -3.39 -49.58 4.64
C PRO A 119 -4.23 -49.48 3.36
N MET A 120 -4.38 -50.59 2.65
CA MET A 120 -5.14 -50.66 1.40
C MET A 120 -4.60 -49.77 0.26
N ARG A 121 -3.43 -49.15 0.41
CA ARG A 121 -2.85 -48.26 -0.61
C ARG A 121 -2.73 -48.93 -1.98
N ASP A 122 -2.24 -50.16 -1.96
CA ASP A 122 -1.97 -50.98 -3.15
C ASP A 122 -3.18 -51.85 -3.57
N ALA A 123 -4.29 -51.78 -2.83
CA ALA A 123 -5.51 -52.53 -3.13
C ALA A 123 -6.28 -51.92 -4.32
N GLN A 124 -7.28 -52.65 -4.85
CA GLN A 124 -8.11 -52.14 -5.95
C GLN A 124 -8.81 -50.82 -5.55
N ALA A 125 -8.83 -49.86 -6.48
CA ALA A 125 -9.29 -48.49 -6.23
C ALA A 125 -10.68 -48.42 -5.57
N MET A 126 -11.63 -49.24 -6.05
CA MET A 126 -12.99 -49.29 -5.51
C MET A 126 -13.04 -49.63 -4.01
N TRP A 127 -12.27 -50.62 -3.56
CA TRP A 127 -12.28 -51.08 -2.16
C TRP A 127 -11.45 -50.16 -1.27
N ARG A 128 -10.36 -49.64 -1.83
CA ARG A 128 -9.52 -48.64 -1.19
C ARG A 128 -10.31 -47.37 -0.84
N GLU A 129 -11.09 -46.85 -1.79
CA GLU A 129 -11.92 -45.66 -1.59
C GLU A 129 -12.97 -45.86 -0.50
N LYS A 130 -13.70 -46.98 -0.55
CA LYS A 130 -14.67 -47.35 0.50
C LYS A 130 -14.02 -47.45 1.88
N TYR A 131 -12.86 -48.10 1.96
CA TYR A 131 -12.12 -48.21 3.22
C TYR A 131 -11.72 -46.85 3.78
N TYR A 132 -11.25 -45.92 2.94
CA TYR A 132 -10.85 -44.59 3.39
C TYR A 132 -12.03 -43.72 3.80
N GLU A 133 -13.19 -43.86 3.15
CA GLU A 133 -14.42 -43.20 3.57
C GLU A 133 -14.89 -43.72 4.94
N ASP A 134 -14.92 -45.04 5.13
CA ASP A 134 -15.29 -45.66 6.40
C ASP A 134 -14.32 -45.28 7.53
N ALA A 135 -13.01 -45.24 7.25
CA ALA A 135 -11.99 -44.77 8.19
C ALA A 135 -12.23 -43.30 8.61
N ASP A 136 -12.61 -42.44 7.67
CA ASP A 136 -12.90 -41.02 7.94
C ASP A 136 -14.10 -40.80 8.86
N ASN A 137 -15.08 -41.70 8.76
CA ASN A 137 -16.23 -41.72 9.63
C ASN A 137 -15.87 -42.27 11.04
N ALA A 138 -14.96 -43.23 11.10
CA ALA A 138 -14.59 -43.92 12.34
C ALA A 138 -13.53 -43.20 13.20
N ILE A 139 -12.77 -42.24 12.64
CA ILE A 139 -11.65 -41.61 13.37
C ILE A 139 -12.08 -40.77 14.59
N SER A 140 -13.33 -40.28 14.59
CA SER A 140 -13.86 -39.40 15.64
C SER A 140 -14.21 -40.19 16.90
N GLY A 141 -13.24 -40.37 17.79
CA GLY A 141 -13.40 -41.11 19.05
C GLY A 141 -12.29 -42.13 19.31
N LEU A 142 -11.33 -42.24 18.39
CA LEU A 142 -10.25 -43.21 18.49
C LEU A 142 -9.13 -42.71 19.41
N GLN A 143 -8.73 -43.54 20.39
CA GLN A 143 -7.52 -43.28 21.18
C GLN A 143 -6.29 -43.69 20.37
N LEU A 144 -5.55 -42.69 19.90
CA LEU A 144 -4.28 -42.88 19.21
C LEU A 144 -3.15 -43.04 20.23
N ARG A 145 -2.35 -44.08 20.08
CA ARG A 145 -1.31 -44.44 21.05
C ARG A 145 0.01 -43.71 20.80
N GLU A 146 0.69 -43.40 21.89
CA GLU A 146 2.04 -42.84 21.87
C GLU A 146 3.08 -43.95 21.71
N SER A 147 4.17 -43.66 21.00
CA SER A 147 5.33 -44.55 20.82
C SER A 147 6.61 -43.81 21.22
N ALA A 148 7.61 -44.56 21.70
CA ALA A 148 8.95 -44.02 21.90
C ALA A 148 9.53 -43.57 20.55
N ARG A 149 10.14 -42.37 20.54
CA ARG A 149 10.66 -41.75 19.32
C ARG A 149 11.91 -42.49 18.84
N LYS A 150 12.01 -42.63 17.51
CA LYS A 150 13.14 -43.26 16.84
C LYS A 150 13.65 -42.33 15.75
N ASP A 151 14.96 -42.34 15.55
CA ASP A 151 15.56 -41.69 14.38
C ASP A 151 15.18 -42.47 13.12
N VAL A 152 14.86 -41.74 12.06
CA VAL A 152 14.37 -42.30 10.81
C VAL A 152 15.47 -42.23 9.76
N GLU A 153 15.93 -43.39 9.30
CA GLU A 153 16.59 -43.54 8.01
C GLU A 153 15.51 -43.84 6.96
N PRO A 154 15.16 -42.90 6.06
CA PRO A 154 13.91 -42.96 5.32
C PRO A 154 13.67 -44.25 4.54
N GLN A 155 14.62 -44.70 3.72
CA GLN A 155 14.46 -45.91 2.90
C GLN A 155 14.19 -47.16 3.77
N ALA A 156 15.11 -47.47 4.68
CA ALA A 156 14.99 -48.64 5.57
C ALA A 156 13.81 -48.56 6.54
N TYR A 157 13.37 -47.34 6.91
CA TYR A 157 12.20 -47.15 7.76
C TYR A 157 10.91 -47.40 6.99
N PHE A 158 10.75 -46.82 5.80
CA PHE A 158 9.54 -46.96 5.00
C PHE A 158 9.38 -48.36 4.40
N ASP A 159 10.46 -49.08 4.12
CA ASP A 159 10.40 -50.49 3.72
C ASP A 159 9.80 -51.36 4.84
N ARG A 160 10.30 -51.19 6.08
CA ARG A 160 9.77 -51.89 7.25
C ARG A 160 8.32 -51.52 7.53
N LEU A 161 8.01 -50.22 7.49
CA LEU A 161 6.66 -49.72 7.70
C LEU A 161 5.68 -50.31 6.65
N SER A 162 6.09 -50.39 5.39
CA SER A 162 5.26 -50.96 4.31
C SER A 162 4.95 -52.43 4.54
N LEU A 163 5.92 -53.22 5.04
CA LEU A 163 5.68 -54.62 5.39
C LEU A 163 4.68 -54.76 6.55
N GLU A 164 4.79 -53.93 7.58
CA GLU A 164 3.88 -53.94 8.73
C GLU A 164 2.44 -53.57 8.34
N ILE A 165 2.27 -52.61 7.43
CA ILE A 165 0.96 -52.15 6.95
C ILE A 165 0.29 -53.19 6.05
N ARG A 166 1.08 -53.89 5.24
CA ARG A 166 0.55 -54.91 4.31
C ARG A 166 0.00 -56.15 5.01
N ALA A 167 0.39 -56.40 6.26
CA ALA A 167 0.03 -57.60 7.02
C ALA A 167 -1.47 -57.93 7.00
N ASN A 168 -2.35 -56.91 7.05
CA ASN A 168 -3.81 -57.11 7.06
C ASN A 168 -4.50 -56.69 5.76
N THR A 169 -3.76 -56.19 4.76
CA THR A 169 -4.35 -55.56 3.56
C THR A 169 -5.17 -56.56 2.75
N GLU A 170 -4.64 -57.76 2.49
CA GLU A 170 -5.35 -58.79 1.72
C GLU A 170 -6.64 -59.26 2.42
N VAL A 171 -6.59 -59.42 3.75
CA VAL A 171 -7.75 -59.84 4.55
C VAL A 171 -8.81 -58.74 4.57
N ILE A 172 -8.42 -57.47 4.74
CA ILE A 172 -9.33 -56.34 4.69
C ILE A 172 -9.98 -56.26 3.31
N GLU A 173 -9.20 -56.31 2.23
CA GLU A 173 -9.72 -56.24 0.87
C GLU A 173 -10.75 -57.33 0.59
N ARG A 174 -10.43 -58.57 0.97
CA ARG A 174 -11.37 -59.70 0.84
C ARG A 174 -12.67 -59.48 1.60
N GLN A 175 -12.63 -58.92 2.81
CA GLN A 175 -13.84 -58.63 3.58
C GLN A 175 -14.71 -57.54 2.96
N TYR A 176 -14.12 -56.58 2.23
CA TYR A 176 -14.89 -55.64 1.43
C TYR A 176 -15.54 -56.32 0.21
N GLN A 177 -14.82 -57.23 -0.45
CA GLN A 177 -15.36 -58.02 -1.57
C GLN A 177 -16.51 -58.94 -1.13
N GLU A 178 -16.42 -59.52 0.06
CA GLU A 178 -17.43 -60.41 0.65
C GLU A 178 -18.61 -59.66 1.31
N GLY A 179 -18.59 -58.32 1.33
CA GLY A 179 -19.69 -57.49 1.86
C GLY A 179 -19.68 -57.27 3.38
N VAL A 180 -18.66 -57.74 4.09
CA VAL A 180 -18.44 -57.47 5.53
C VAL A 180 -17.99 -56.01 5.75
N GLY A 181 -17.11 -55.52 4.87
CA GLY A 181 -16.62 -54.14 4.87
C GLY A 181 -15.91 -53.75 6.16
N PHE A 182 -16.07 -52.49 6.60
CA PHE A 182 -15.36 -51.96 7.76
C PHE A 182 -15.65 -52.68 9.08
N LYS A 183 -16.82 -53.35 9.22
CA LYS A 183 -17.23 -54.03 10.46
C LYS A 183 -16.37 -55.25 10.84
N GLY A 184 -15.52 -55.71 9.93
CA GLY A 184 -14.63 -56.85 10.13
C GLY A 184 -13.27 -56.48 10.74
N VAL A 185 -12.21 -57.06 10.19
CA VAL A 185 -10.81 -56.86 10.60
C VAL A 185 -10.44 -55.38 10.51
N ALA A 186 -10.93 -54.66 9.51
CA ALA A 186 -10.72 -53.23 9.34
C ALA A 186 -11.02 -52.41 10.61
N ALA A 187 -12.21 -52.55 11.21
CA ALA A 187 -12.54 -51.83 12.45
C ALA A 187 -11.65 -52.25 13.63
N THR A 188 -11.29 -53.53 13.72
CA THR A 188 -10.48 -54.04 14.84
C THR A 188 -9.01 -53.59 14.77
N THR A 189 -8.44 -53.45 13.57
CA THR A 189 -7.04 -53.05 13.38
C THR A 189 -6.87 -51.55 13.17
N PHE A 190 -7.94 -50.83 12.82
CA PHE A 190 -7.90 -49.40 12.49
C PHE A 190 -7.19 -48.55 13.55
N SER A 191 -7.44 -48.80 14.85
CA SER A 191 -6.76 -48.06 15.92
C SER A 191 -5.24 -48.25 15.91
N ALA A 192 -4.78 -49.49 15.67
CA ALA A 192 -3.37 -49.80 15.56
C ALA A 192 -2.76 -49.21 14.30
N ASP A 193 -3.45 -49.28 13.15
CA ASP A 193 -2.97 -48.76 11.87
C ASP A 193 -2.88 -47.22 11.86
N ALA A 194 -3.89 -46.55 12.43
CA ALA A 194 -3.86 -45.10 12.61
C ALA A 194 -2.77 -44.68 13.62
N SER A 195 -2.60 -45.40 14.73
CA SER A 195 -1.52 -45.14 15.70
C SER A 195 -0.12 -45.35 15.09
N ARG A 196 0.05 -46.35 14.22
CA ARG A 196 1.30 -46.56 13.47
C ARG A 196 1.59 -45.39 12.54
N SER A 197 0.56 -44.85 11.89
CA SER A 197 0.69 -43.64 11.05
C SER A 197 1.08 -42.41 11.88
N VAL A 198 0.48 -42.22 13.06
CA VAL A 198 0.87 -41.16 14.00
C VAL A 198 2.33 -41.30 14.43
N ALA A 199 2.74 -42.51 14.78
CA ALA A 199 4.12 -42.80 15.14
C ALA A 199 5.09 -42.46 14.00
N ALA A 200 4.77 -42.85 12.76
CA ALA A 200 5.58 -42.56 11.59
C ALA A 200 5.73 -41.05 11.34
N VAL A 201 4.64 -40.28 11.41
CA VAL A 201 4.69 -38.82 11.29
C VAL A 201 5.56 -38.22 12.39
N ALA A 202 5.35 -38.64 13.64
CA ALA A 202 6.07 -38.11 14.78
C ALA A 202 7.57 -38.46 14.77
N ASP A 203 7.95 -39.66 14.33
CA ASP A 203 9.36 -40.10 14.22
C ASP A 203 10.10 -39.33 13.10
N VAL A 204 9.45 -39.11 11.96
CA VAL A 204 10.02 -38.31 10.86
C VAL A 204 10.19 -36.85 11.30
N TRP A 205 9.14 -36.25 11.88
CA TRP A 205 9.22 -34.89 12.37
C TRP A 205 10.26 -34.74 13.47
N TRP A 206 10.35 -35.71 14.39
CA TRP A 206 11.40 -35.77 15.39
C TRP A 206 12.79 -35.77 14.75
N THR A 207 12.99 -36.56 13.69
CA THR A 207 14.28 -36.60 12.96
C THR A 207 14.62 -35.24 12.34
N VAL A 208 13.64 -34.57 11.72
CA VAL A 208 13.82 -33.21 11.16
C VAL A 208 14.11 -32.17 12.26
N LEU A 209 13.43 -32.28 13.41
CA LEU A 209 13.54 -31.35 14.53
C LEU A 209 14.70 -31.65 15.50
N SER A 210 15.37 -32.80 15.42
CA SER A 210 16.51 -33.14 16.29
C SER A 210 17.88 -32.91 15.63
N SER A 211 17.90 -32.39 14.39
CA SER A 211 19.12 -32.00 13.67
C SER A 211 20.13 -33.13 13.40
N ARG A 212 19.72 -34.40 13.39
CA ARG A 212 20.56 -35.47 12.84
C ARG A 212 20.42 -35.44 11.34
N ALA A 213 21.47 -34.99 10.64
CA ALA A 213 21.47 -34.78 9.21
C ALA A 213 20.91 -36.01 8.48
N VAL A 214 19.74 -35.84 7.85
CA VAL A 214 19.28 -36.79 6.84
C VAL A 214 20.35 -36.79 5.76
N GLN A 215 20.87 -37.97 5.42
CA GLN A 215 21.95 -38.08 4.43
C GLN A 215 21.44 -37.59 3.08
N GLY A 216 22.05 -36.53 2.55
CA GLY A 216 21.65 -35.92 1.28
C GLY A 216 21.93 -34.43 1.26
N GLY A 217 22.82 -33.98 0.38
CA GLY A 217 23.13 -32.56 0.24
C GLY A 217 21.97 -31.82 -0.44
N VAL A 218 21.39 -30.83 0.24
CA VAL A 218 20.42 -29.91 -0.38
C VAL A 218 21.19 -28.88 -1.18
N SER A 219 20.87 -28.76 -2.47
CA SER A 219 21.48 -27.77 -3.35
C SER A 219 21.04 -26.35 -3.00
N GLU A 220 21.87 -25.35 -3.32
CA GLU A 220 21.52 -23.95 -3.09
C GLU A 220 20.25 -23.54 -3.88
N SER A 221 20.03 -24.10 -5.07
CA SER A 221 18.82 -23.84 -5.86
C SER A 221 17.55 -24.33 -5.17
N GLN A 222 17.60 -25.49 -4.49
CA GLN A 222 16.48 -25.98 -3.68
C GLN A 222 16.20 -25.08 -2.46
N LEU A 223 17.24 -24.56 -1.80
CA LEU A 223 17.07 -23.59 -0.72
C LEU A 223 16.49 -22.27 -1.23
N ARG A 224 16.94 -21.76 -2.39
CA ARG A 224 16.34 -20.57 -3.03
C ARG A 224 14.88 -20.80 -3.39
N GLY A 225 14.54 -21.97 -3.91
CA GLY A 225 13.15 -22.37 -4.18
C GLY A 225 12.30 -22.39 -2.91
N TYR A 226 12.81 -22.99 -1.83
CA TYR A 226 12.16 -22.97 -0.52
C TYR A 226 11.90 -21.54 -0.03
N VAL A 227 12.90 -20.66 -0.12
CA VAL A 227 12.79 -19.25 0.28
C VAL A 227 11.72 -18.53 -0.56
N LEU A 228 11.73 -18.69 -1.90
CA LEU A 228 10.77 -18.05 -2.77
C LEU A 228 9.33 -18.50 -2.48
N ASP A 229 9.12 -19.80 -2.29
CA ASP A 229 7.81 -20.35 -1.93
C ASP A 229 7.36 -19.85 -0.56
N GLY A 230 8.27 -19.73 0.40
CA GLY A 230 7.97 -19.19 1.72
C GLY A 230 7.55 -17.73 1.68
N LEU A 231 8.26 -16.91 0.91
CA LEU A 231 7.88 -15.51 0.67
C LEU A 231 6.52 -15.42 -0.03
N THR A 232 6.27 -16.30 -1.02
CA THR A 232 4.97 -16.42 -1.68
C THR A 232 3.85 -16.72 -0.68
N TYR A 233 4.10 -17.67 0.24
CA TYR A 233 3.16 -18.04 1.30
C TYR A 233 2.80 -16.85 2.20
N PHE A 234 3.77 -16.01 2.57
CA PHE A 234 3.52 -14.82 3.37
C PHE A 234 2.83 -13.69 2.58
N ILE A 235 3.21 -13.50 1.32
CA ILE A 235 2.61 -12.49 0.42
C ILE A 235 1.12 -12.77 0.20
N GLN A 236 0.76 -14.02 -0.08
CA GLN A 236 -0.64 -14.44 -0.28
C GLN A 236 -1.52 -14.22 0.98
N ARG A 237 -0.92 -14.20 2.17
CA ARG A 237 -1.63 -13.91 3.42
C ARG A 237 -1.76 -12.41 3.71
N GLY A 238 -1.12 -11.56 2.92
CA GLY A 238 -1.25 -10.11 3.00
C GLY A 238 -0.63 -9.46 4.26
N ASN A 239 0.17 -10.18 5.04
CA ASN A 239 0.81 -9.64 6.24
C ASN A 239 2.26 -9.21 5.95
N LEU A 240 2.45 -7.92 5.65
CA LEU A 240 3.77 -7.35 5.35
C LEU A 240 4.77 -7.47 6.51
N GLN A 241 4.31 -7.48 7.76
CA GLN A 241 5.19 -7.64 8.92
C GLN A 241 5.77 -9.05 9.00
N GLU A 242 4.94 -10.07 8.73
CA GLU A 242 5.39 -11.46 8.63
C GLU A 242 6.35 -11.64 7.44
N LEU A 243 6.07 -10.98 6.30
CA LEU A 243 6.95 -10.99 5.14
C LEU A 243 8.34 -10.41 5.45
N ASP A 244 8.42 -9.24 6.11
CA ASP A 244 9.69 -8.63 6.49
C ASP A 244 10.45 -9.49 7.51
N ALA A 245 9.73 -10.13 8.44
CA ALA A 245 10.32 -11.07 9.38
C ALA A 245 10.86 -12.34 8.68
N ALA A 246 10.16 -12.82 7.65
CA ALA A 246 10.57 -13.96 6.84
C ALA A 246 11.79 -13.63 5.98
N LEU A 247 11.83 -12.47 5.31
CA LEU A 247 12.99 -11.99 4.55
C LEU A 247 14.26 -11.97 5.41
N LYS A 248 14.17 -11.44 6.64
CA LYS A 248 15.28 -11.45 7.61
C LYS A 248 15.66 -12.87 8.03
N GLY A 249 14.66 -13.73 8.25
CA GLY A 249 14.87 -15.13 8.65
C GLY A 249 15.50 -15.99 7.56
N TYR A 250 15.24 -15.69 6.29
CA TYR A 250 15.71 -16.45 5.13
C TYR A 250 17.05 -15.98 4.59
N ALA A 251 17.51 -14.77 4.93
CA ALA A 251 18.81 -14.26 4.50
C ALA A 251 20.01 -15.21 4.76
N PRO A 252 20.07 -15.97 5.89
CA PRO A 252 21.12 -16.96 6.09
C PRO A 252 20.98 -18.21 5.19
N LEU A 253 19.76 -18.57 4.77
CA LEU A 253 19.48 -19.81 4.02
C LEU A 253 19.94 -19.72 2.57
N ALA A 254 19.64 -18.61 1.92
CA ALA A 254 20.06 -18.33 0.55
C ALA A 254 20.12 -16.82 0.30
N SER A 255 21.09 -16.38 -0.50
CA SER A 255 21.12 -15.00 -0.96
C SER A 255 19.95 -14.72 -1.89
N VAL A 256 19.23 -13.62 -1.64
CA VAL A 256 18.15 -13.15 -2.52
C VAL A 256 18.80 -12.49 -3.73
N THR A 257 18.70 -13.14 -4.88
CA THR A 257 19.22 -12.62 -6.16
C THR A 257 18.28 -11.59 -6.77
N ALA A 258 18.77 -10.77 -7.69
CA ALA A 258 17.96 -9.82 -8.47
C ALA A 258 16.75 -10.50 -9.13
N ASP A 259 16.90 -11.71 -9.67
CA ASP A 259 15.79 -12.49 -10.24
C ASP A 259 14.73 -12.85 -9.21
N MET A 260 15.15 -13.24 -8.00
CA MET A 260 14.22 -13.53 -6.92
C MET A 260 13.49 -12.26 -6.48
N ARG A 261 14.18 -11.13 -6.36
CA ARG A 261 13.55 -9.84 -6.03
C ARG A 261 12.53 -9.40 -7.08
N ALA A 262 12.84 -9.58 -8.37
CA ALA A 262 11.88 -9.30 -9.44
C ALA A 262 10.61 -10.16 -9.29
N ARG A 263 10.76 -11.46 -9.02
CA ARG A 263 9.61 -12.36 -8.77
C ARG A 263 8.83 -11.98 -7.51
N ILE A 264 9.50 -11.57 -6.44
CA ILE A 264 8.87 -11.08 -5.21
C ILE A 264 8.05 -9.81 -5.52
N GLY A 265 8.61 -8.89 -6.32
CA GLY A 265 7.89 -7.71 -6.81
C GLY A 265 6.66 -8.09 -7.62
N ASP A 266 6.74 -9.08 -8.51
CA ASP A 266 5.60 -9.56 -9.31
C ASP A 266 4.48 -10.10 -8.42
N LEU A 267 4.85 -10.89 -7.41
CA LEU A 267 3.91 -11.46 -6.44
C LEU A 267 3.25 -10.37 -5.58
N LEU A 268 4.01 -9.37 -5.13
CA LEU A 268 3.49 -8.24 -4.37
C LEU A 268 2.53 -7.40 -5.19
N LEU A 269 2.86 -7.14 -6.46
CA LEU A 269 2.01 -6.38 -7.37
C LEU A 269 0.69 -7.13 -7.63
N ALA A 270 0.75 -8.45 -7.83
CA ALA A 270 -0.44 -9.29 -8.01
C ALA A 270 -1.36 -9.31 -6.78
N GLN A 271 -0.83 -9.08 -5.58
CA GLN A 271 -1.60 -8.95 -4.34
C GLN A 271 -2.00 -7.49 -4.00
N GLY A 272 -1.71 -6.53 -4.88
CA GLY A 272 -2.05 -5.12 -4.68
C GLY A 272 -1.09 -4.34 -3.77
N PHE A 273 0.03 -4.90 -3.35
CA PHE A 273 1.06 -4.21 -2.57
C PHE A 273 2.03 -3.43 -3.47
N GLU A 274 1.47 -2.53 -4.28
CA GLU A 274 2.19 -1.85 -5.36
C GLU A 274 3.41 -1.07 -4.86
N GLU A 275 3.28 -0.21 -3.83
CA GLU A 275 4.42 0.56 -3.31
C GLU A 275 5.57 -0.32 -2.82
N ARG A 276 5.24 -1.48 -2.22
CA ARG A 276 6.27 -2.41 -1.76
C ARG A 276 6.89 -3.17 -2.94
N ALA A 277 6.12 -3.53 -3.95
CA ALA A 277 6.62 -4.13 -5.17
C ALA A 277 7.64 -3.21 -5.86
N ILE A 278 7.33 -1.91 -5.97
CA ILE A 278 8.24 -0.92 -6.57
C ILE A 278 9.56 -0.84 -5.82
N LYS A 279 9.56 -0.88 -4.47
CA LYS A 279 10.82 -0.90 -3.69
C LYS A 279 11.70 -2.12 -4.00
N GLU A 280 11.09 -3.30 -4.20
CA GLU A 280 11.85 -4.49 -4.59
C GLU A 280 12.40 -4.35 -6.01
N TYR A 281 11.64 -3.76 -6.94
CA TYR A 281 12.11 -3.48 -8.30
C TYR A 281 13.22 -2.42 -8.35
N GLU A 282 13.16 -1.37 -7.53
CA GLU A 282 14.23 -0.37 -7.44
C GLU A 282 15.54 -0.99 -6.97
N ALA A 283 15.47 -1.92 -6.00
CA ALA A 283 16.65 -2.69 -5.60
C ALA A 283 17.19 -3.55 -6.76
N VAL A 284 16.32 -4.12 -7.59
CA VAL A 284 16.73 -4.86 -8.79
C VAL A 284 17.43 -3.95 -9.81
N ILE A 285 16.95 -2.73 -10.03
CA ILE A 285 17.59 -1.79 -10.98
C ILE A 285 19.03 -1.46 -10.55
N VAL A 286 19.28 -1.34 -9.24
CA VAL A 286 20.63 -1.10 -8.70
C VAL A 286 21.54 -2.32 -8.91
N GLU A 287 21.02 -3.54 -8.69
CA GLU A 287 21.81 -4.78 -8.82
C GLU A 287 21.97 -5.25 -10.29
N ALA A 288 20.97 -5.02 -11.13
CA ALA A 288 20.84 -5.50 -12.51
C ALA A 288 20.15 -4.45 -13.41
N PRO A 289 20.85 -3.37 -13.81
CA PRO A 289 20.27 -2.25 -14.56
C PRO A 289 19.88 -2.61 -16.01
N ASP A 290 20.31 -3.76 -16.52
CA ASP A 290 19.99 -4.29 -17.85
C ASP A 290 18.61 -4.97 -17.92
N ARG A 291 17.94 -5.15 -16.77
CA ARG A 291 16.59 -5.70 -16.65
C ARG A 291 15.52 -4.72 -17.14
N LYS A 292 15.41 -4.59 -18.46
CA LYS A 292 14.45 -3.71 -19.15
C LYS A 292 13.00 -3.95 -18.72
N ASP A 293 12.62 -5.19 -18.42
CA ASP A 293 11.29 -5.54 -17.94
C ASP A 293 10.95 -4.88 -16.60
N VAL A 294 11.92 -4.83 -15.67
CA VAL A 294 11.76 -4.23 -14.35
C VAL A 294 11.86 -2.71 -14.43
N VAL A 295 12.82 -2.21 -15.21
CA VAL A 295 12.99 -0.78 -15.50
C VAL A 295 11.71 -0.17 -16.06
N GLN A 296 11.06 -0.86 -17.01
CA GLN A 296 9.79 -0.42 -17.58
C GLN A 296 8.68 -0.35 -16.52
N LYS A 297 8.52 -1.38 -15.68
CA LYS A 297 7.49 -1.41 -14.61
C LYS A 297 7.64 -0.24 -13.62
N VAL A 298 8.87 0.09 -13.23
CA VAL A 298 9.14 1.21 -12.31
C VAL A 298 8.81 2.54 -12.98
N ALA A 299 9.20 2.72 -14.24
CA ALA A 299 8.88 3.92 -14.99
C ALA A 299 7.36 4.10 -15.20
N ASP A 300 6.65 3.04 -15.61
CA ASP A 300 5.18 3.04 -15.80
C ASP A 300 4.44 3.42 -14.52
N TYR A 301 4.91 2.93 -13.37
CA TYR A 301 4.36 3.28 -12.06
C TYR A 301 4.52 4.77 -11.77
N TYR A 302 5.72 5.32 -11.94
CA TYR A 302 5.98 6.73 -11.66
C TYR A 302 5.28 7.67 -12.66
N VAL A 303 5.10 7.27 -13.91
CA VAL A 303 4.26 8.01 -14.86
C VAL A 303 2.81 8.04 -14.40
N ARG A 304 2.21 6.91 -14.02
CA ARG A 304 0.83 6.90 -13.50
C ARG A 304 0.66 7.76 -12.25
N LYS A 305 1.63 7.69 -11.31
CA LYS A 305 1.63 8.52 -10.10
C LYS A 305 1.76 10.00 -10.42
N GLY A 306 2.60 10.36 -11.40
CA GLY A 306 2.72 11.74 -11.86
C GLY A 306 1.45 12.26 -12.53
N ASP A 307 0.81 11.44 -13.37
CA ASP A 307 -0.47 11.78 -14.00
C ASP A 307 -1.59 11.98 -12.96
N GLU A 308 -1.60 11.19 -11.88
CA GLU A 308 -2.54 11.37 -10.76
C GLU A 308 -2.30 12.69 -10.04
N SER A 309 -1.06 12.98 -9.63
CA SER A 309 -0.70 14.26 -9.00
C SER A 309 -1.04 15.46 -9.89
N LEU A 310 -0.88 15.35 -11.21
CA LEU A 310 -1.21 16.41 -12.16
C LEU A 310 -2.72 16.67 -12.22
N ARG A 311 -3.55 15.62 -12.19
CA ARG A 311 -5.02 15.78 -12.08
C ARG A 311 -5.45 16.46 -10.79
N GLU A 312 -4.69 16.26 -9.71
CA GLU A 312 -4.92 16.91 -8.42
C GLU A 312 -4.28 18.30 -8.30
N ASN A 313 -3.72 18.83 -9.41
CA ASN A 313 -3.01 20.11 -9.48
C ASN A 313 -1.81 20.22 -8.52
N ARG A 314 -1.20 19.09 -8.15
CA ARG A 314 0.02 19.02 -7.33
C ARG A 314 1.24 18.95 -8.24
N LEU A 315 1.57 20.10 -8.84
CA LEU A 315 2.57 20.20 -9.92
C LEU A 315 3.97 19.72 -9.49
N GLU A 316 4.40 20.03 -8.27
CA GLU A 316 5.70 19.61 -7.74
C GLU A 316 5.77 18.09 -7.53
N GLU A 317 4.71 17.48 -7.01
CA GLU A 317 4.61 16.02 -6.85
C GLU A 317 4.61 15.32 -8.21
N ALA A 318 3.86 15.86 -9.18
CA ALA A 318 3.82 15.36 -10.54
C ALA A 318 5.21 15.42 -11.20
N ARG A 319 5.88 16.58 -11.13
CA ARG A 319 7.24 16.77 -11.65
C ARG A 319 8.21 15.75 -11.06
N ASN A 320 8.20 15.58 -9.74
CA ASN A 320 9.07 14.65 -9.05
C ASN A 320 8.82 13.19 -9.46
N ALA A 321 7.55 12.79 -9.61
CA ALA A 321 7.20 11.47 -10.10
C ALA A 321 7.70 11.25 -11.54
N PHE A 322 7.44 12.18 -12.46
CA PHE A 322 7.95 12.09 -13.83
C PHE A 322 9.49 12.11 -13.92
N SER A 323 10.17 12.87 -13.05
CA SER A 323 11.63 12.80 -12.93
C SER A 323 12.08 11.40 -12.57
N ARG A 324 11.49 10.76 -11.54
CA ARG A 324 11.84 9.38 -11.17
C ARG A 324 11.57 8.38 -12.29
N ALA A 325 10.49 8.55 -13.05
CA ALA A 325 10.22 7.71 -14.21
C ALA A 325 11.30 7.84 -15.28
N ALA A 326 11.70 9.08 -15.62
CA ALA A 326 12.72 9.36 -16.61
C ALA A 326 14.13 8.92 -16.16
N ASP A 327 14.44 9.06 -14.88
CA ASP A 327 15.71 8.62 -14.31
C ASP A 327 15.81 7.08 -14.30
N SER A 328 14.69 6.40 -14.05
CA SER A 328 14.61 4.93 -14.09
C SER A 328 14.72 4.41 -15.53
N ASN A 329 13.98 5.02 -16.47
CA ASN A 329 14.01 4.67 -17.88
C ASN A 329 14.11 5.93 -18.76
N PRO A 330 15.33 6.32 -19.17
CA PRO A 330 15.53 7.49 -20.04
C PRO A 330 14.88 7.38 -21.42
N LEU A 331 14.54 6.16 -21.86
CA LEU A 331 13.91 5.88 -23.15
C LEU A 331 12.41 5.58 -23.02
N HIS A 332 11.81 5.84 -21.86
CA HIS A 332 10.37 5.70 -21.68
C HIS A 332 9.60 6.66 -22.59
N GLU A 333 8.59 6.14 -23.30
CA GLU A 333 7.87 6.86 -24.37
C GLU A 333 7.39 8.25 -23.95
N THR A 334 6.83 8.37 -22.75
CA THR A 334 6.17 9.61 -22.29
C THR A 334 6.84 10.28 -21.10
N ALA A 335 7.81 9.66 -20.42
CA ALA A 335 8.26 10.14 -19.09
C ALA A 335 8.95 11.50 -19.17
N VAL A 336 9.89 11.65 -20.13
CA VAL A 336 10.61 12.91 -20.36
C VAL A 336 9.65 14.01 -20.82
N GLY A 337 8.73 13.68 -21.74
CA GLY A 337 7.72 14.64 -22.21
C GLY A 337 6.83 15.15 -21.09
N ARG A 338 6.31 14.24 -20.25
CA ARG A 338 5.51 14.57 -19.07
C ARG A 338 6.27 15.40 -18.03
N ARG A 339 7.56 15.11 -17.82
CA ARG A 339 8.42 15.92 -16.94
C ARG A 339 8.50 17.36 -17.42
N ILE A 340 8.76 17.55 -18.72
CA ILE A 340 8.85 18.89 -19.34
C ILE A 340 7.50 19.61 -19.28
N GLU A 341 6.39 18.89 -19.52
CA GLU A 341 5.03 19.44 -19.36
C GLU A 341 4.80 19.98 -17.95
N ALA A 342 5.13 19.19 -16.91
CA ALA A 342 5.01 19.64 -15.52
C ALA A 342 5.93 20.83 -15.19
N GLU A 343 7.17 20.84 -15.69
CA GLU A 343 8.11 21.95 -15.53
C GLU A 343 7.57 23.25 -16.16
N ASN A 344 6.97 23.17 -17.34
CA ASN A 344 6.34 24.31 -18.01
C ASN A 344 5.15 24.85 -17.21
N LEU A 345 4.27 23.97 -16.71
CA LEU A 345 3.13 24.38 -15.88
C LEU A 345 3.57 25.10 -14.59
N ILE A 346 4.64 24.61 -13.95
CA ILE A 346 5.23 25.27 -12.77
C ILE A 346 5.76 26.65 -13.17
N MET A 347 6.55 26.74 -14.24
CA MET A 347 7.12 28.00 -14.71
C MET A 347 6.03 29.03 -15.06
N GLU A 348 4.96 28.61 -15.72
CA GLU A 348 3.84 29.49 -16.06
C GLU A 348 3.12 30.00 -14.79
N ARG A 349 2.86 29.11 -13.82
CA ARG A 349 2.26 29.50 -12.53
C ARG A 349 3.15 30.49 -11.79
N ASP A 350 4.44 30.21 -11.69
CA ASP A 350 5.40 31.04 -10.97
C ASP A 350 5.58 32.40 -11.66
N SER A 351 5.52 32.44 -13.00
CA SER A 351 5.49 33.69 -13.78
C SER A 351 4.25 34.53 -13.49
N ARG A 352 3.06 33.91 -13.42
CA ARG A 352 1.82 34.62 -13.04
C ARG A 352 1.89 35.15 -11.60
N MET A 353 2.42 34.36 -10.68
CA MET A 353 2.63 34.79 -9.29
C MET A 353 3.59 35.98 -9.21
N ALA A 354 4.72 35.94 -9.93
CA ALA A 354 5.67 37.04 -10.00
C ALA A 354 5.06 38.31 -10.60
N ALA A 355 4.22 38.18 -11.63
CA ALA A 355 3.49 39.31 -12.21
C ALA A 355 2.53 39.96 -11.19
N HIS A 356 1.79 39.15 -10.42
CA HIS A 356 0.93 39.67 -9.34
C HIS A 356 1.74 40.38 -8.25
N GLN A 357 2.88 39.81 -7.85
CA GLN A 357 3.78 40.44 -6.87
C GLN A 357 4.34 41.77 -7.39
N ALA A 358 4.70 41.85 -8.68
CA ALA A 358 5.16 43.09 -9.30
C ALA A 358 4.07 44.18 -9.32
N SER A 359 2.82 43.82 -9.64
CA SER A 359 1.68 44.77 -9.57
C SER A 359 1.41 45.24 -8.14
N LEU A 360 1.50 44.35 -7.14
CA LEU A 360 1.39 44.71 -5.72
C LEU A 360 2.51 45.67 -5.28
N GLN A 361 3.75 45.40 -5.70
CA GLN A 361 4.90 46.25 -5.39
C GLN A 361 4.74 47.63 -6.03
N ARG A 362 4.41 47.69 -7.33
CA ARG A 362 4.16 48.95 -8.04
C ARG A 362 3.06 49.77 -7.35
N ALA A 363 1.98 49.13 -6.92
CA ALA A 363 0.91 49.79 -6.19
C ALA A 363 1.40 50.38 -4.84
N GLY A 364 2.25 49.64 -4.11
CA GLY A 364 2.88 50.12 -2.89
C GLY A 364 3.80 51.33 -3.11
N GLU A 365 4.61 51.31 -4.17
CA GLU A 365 5.48 52.43 -4.55
C GLU A 365 4.68 53.68 -4.92
N LEU A 366 3.62 53.53 -5.73
CA LEU A 366 2.71 54.61 -6.10
C LEU A 366 2.02 55.22 -4.88
N ARG A 367 1.61 54.41 -3.91
CA ARG A 367 1.10 54.91 -2.62
C ARG A 367 2.17 55.70 -1.87
N GLY A 368 3.41 55.21 -1.83
CA GLY A 368 4.53 55.93 -1.20
C GLY A 368 4.76 57.30 -1.83
N MET A 369 4.73 57.40 -3.16
CA MET A 369 4.84 58.67 -3.89
C MET A 369 3.66 59.59 -3.58
N ALA A 370 2.43 59.05 -3.52
CA ALA A 370 1.26 59.83 -3.15
C ALA A 370 1.38 60.47 -1.76
N GLU A 371 1.90 59.74 -0.77
CA GLU A 371 2.12 60.29 0.57
C GLU A 371 3.20 61.38 0.59
N GLN A 372 4.26 61.23 -0.20
CA GLN A 372 5.30 62.26 -0.33
C GLN A 372 4.74 63.56 -0.92
N GLU A 373 3.95 63.48 -1.99
CA GLU A 373 3.33 64.64 -2.62
C GLU A 373 2.23 65.26 -1.75
N ALA A 374 1.44 64.44 -1.04
CA ALA A 374 0.49 64.92 -0.05
C ALA A 374 1.19 65.68 1.10
N GLY A 375 2.35 65.22 1.55
CA GLY A 375 3.17 65.92 2.56
C GLY A 375 3.70 67.28 2.08
N ARG A 376 3.85 67.46 0.77
CA ARG A 376 4.20 68.74 0.13
C ARG A 376 3.00 69.61 -0.21
N SER A 377 1.79 69.19 0.17
CA SER A 377 0.50 69.82 -0.18
C SER A 377 0.15 69.79 -1.69
N TYR A 378 0.82 68.94 -2.48
CA TYR A 378 0.48 68.68 -3.88
C TYR A 378 -0.59 67.60 -3.99
N PHE A 379 -1.82 67.96 -3.59
CA PHE A 379 -2.90 66.99 -3.42
C PHE A 379 -3.46 66.44 -4.74
N ALA A 380 -3.38 67.17 -5.85
CA ALA A 380 -3.86 66.69 -7.15
C ALA A 380 -2.98 65.55 -7.69
N GLU A 381 -1.67 65.71 -7.57
CA GLU A 381 -0.63 64.74 -7.91
C GLU A 381 -0.75 63.50 -7.00
N ALA A 382 -0.94 63.71 -5.69
CA ALA A 382 -1.18 62.62 -4.75
C ALA A 382 -2.42 61.78 -5.11
N VAL A 383 -3.53 62.43 -5.48
CA VAL A 383 -4.75 61.72 -5.94
C VAL A 383 -4.50 60.94 -7.23
N SER A 384 -3.75 61.50 -8.18
CA SER A 384 -3.37 60.79 -9.42
C SER A 384 -2.56 59.53 -9.12
N PHE A 385 -1.56 59.61 -8.23
CA PHE A 385 -0.77 58.45 -7.82
C PHE A 385 -1.61 57.39 -7.09
N LEU A 386 -2.56 57.78 -6.25
CA LEU A 386 -3.48 56.82 -5.60
C LEU A 386 -4.44 56.15 -6.60
N GLN A 387 -4.91 56.84 -7.63
CA GLN A 387 -5.72 56.23 -8.69
C GLN A 387 -4.91 55.22 -9.51
N GLN A 388 -3.65 55.53 -9.80
CA GLN A 388 -2.73 54.59 -10.46
C GLN A 388 -2.43 53.38 -9.57
N ALA A 389 -2.27 53.58 -8.25
CA ALA A 389 -2.09 52.50 -7.29
C ALA A 389 -3.33 51.60 -7.22
N GLU A 390 -4.54 52.18 -7.22
CA GLU A 390 -5.79 51.42 -7.28
C GLU A 390 -5.87 50.56 -8.55
N ALA A 391 -5.53 51.14 -9.72
CA ALA A 391 -5.49 50.39 -10.97
C ALA A 391 -4.49 49.22 -10.93
N ALA A 392 -3.28 49.44 -10.40
CA ALA A 392 -2.26 48.40 -10.24
C ALA A 392 -2.72 47.27 -9.30
N TYR A 393 -3.44 47.57 -8.22
CA TYR A 393 -4.02 46.53 -7.38
C TYR A 393 -5.09 45.72 -8.12
N LEU A 394 -5.89 46.33 -8.99
CA LEU A 394 -6.93 45.62 -9.75
C LEU A 394 -6.37 44.66 -10.80
N GLU A 395 -5.10 44.76 -11.17
CA GLU A 395 -4.40 43.78 -12.03
C GLU A 395 -4.19 42.41 -11.34
N VAL A 396 -4.29 42.36 -10.00
CA VAL A 396 -4.05 41.14 -9.20
C VAL A 396 -5.35 40.34 -9.06
N THR A 397 -5.33 39.07 -9.46
CA THR A 397 -6.51 38.20 -9.43
C THR A 397 -6.63 37.41 -8.12
N ASP A 398 -7.67 36.56 -8.03
CA ASP A 398 -7.89 35.65 -6.88
C ASP A 398 -7.17 34.30 -7.03
N GLU A 399 -6.36 34.10 -8.08
CA GLU A 399 -5.63 32.84 -8.34
C GLU A 399 -4.74 32.45 -7.15
N PHE A 400 -4.07 33.43 -6.53
CA PHE A 400 -3.19 33.22 -5.39
C PHE A 400 -3.77 33.89 -4.12
N PRO A 401 -4.19 33.11 -3.11
CA PRO A 401 -4.89 33.65 -1.94
C PRO A 401 -4.09 34.69 -1.15
N GLY A 402 -2.77 34.53 -1.06
CA GLY A 402 -1.88 35.45 -0.34
C GLY A 402 -1.85 36.83 -1.01
N GLU A 403 -1.60 36.86 -2.31
CA GLU A 403 -1.58 38.04 -3.15
C GLU A 403 -2.97 38.71 -3.19
N ALA A 404 -4.05 37.92 -3.30
CA ALA A 404 -5.42 38.42 -3.26
C ALA A 404 -5.76 39.11 -1.91
N GLN A 405 -5.30 38.56 -0.79
CA GLN A 405 -5.46 39.18 0.52
C GLN A 405 -4.66 40.48 0.64
N GLN A 406 -3.45 40.53 0.10
CA GLN A 406 -2.63 41.76 0.06
C GLN A 406 -3.30 42.84 -0.79
N ARG A 407 -3.79 42.47 -1.98
CA ARG A 407 -4.59 43.33 -2.85
C ARG A 407 -5.78 43.91 -2.12
N ASN A 408 -6.60 43.08 -1.48
CA ASN A 408 -7.82 43.51 -0.81
C ASN A 408 -7.55 44.53 0.32
N ARG A 409 -6.46 44.34 1.07
CA ARG A 409 -6.01 45.31 2.08
C ARG A 409 -5.53 46.60 1.42
N GLY A 410 -4.64 46.49 0.44
CA GLY A 410 -4.10 47.64 -0.31
C GLY A 410 -5.18 48.49 -0.96
N LEU A 411 -6.18 47.87 -1.60
CA LEU A 411 -7.32 48.57 -2.21
C LEU A 411 -8.15 49.34 -1.19
N ARG A 412 -8.43 48.74 -0.02
CA ARG A 412 -9.19 49.40 1.04
C ARG A 412 -8.48 50.66 1.51
N ASP A 413 -7.22 50.52 1.90
CA ASP A 413 -6.44 51.65 2.41
C ASP A 413 -6.28 52.76 1.35
N THR A 414 -6.06 52.38 0.09
CA THR A 414 -5.91 53.33 -1.03
C THR A 414 -7.19 54.12 -1.25
N ARG A 415 -8.35 53.44 -1.23
CA ARG A 415 -9.66 54.09 -1.40
C ARG A 415 -10.00 55.00 -0.23
N GLU A 416 -9.73 54.57 0.99
CA GLU A 416 -9.90 55.40 2.19
C GLU A 416 -9.03 56.66 2.12
N ARG A 417 -7.76 56.51 1.75
CA ARG A 417 -6.84 57.64 1.61
C ARG A 417 -7.25 58.60 0.49
N LEU A 418 -7.70 58.06 -0.64
CA LEU A 418 -8.18 58.82 -1.77
C LEU A 418 -9.45 59.61 -1.42
N ALA A 419 -10.35 59.04 -0.61
CA ALA A 419 -11.50 59.76 -0.07
C ALA A 419 -11.08 60.90 0.87
N GLN A 420 -10.11 60.65 1.76
CA GLN A 420 -9.57 61.68 2.67
C GLN A 420 -8.96 62.86 1.90
N LEU A 421 -8.06 62.60 0.94
CA LEU A 421 -7.40 63.67 0.17
C LEU A 421 -8.39 64.46 -0.69
N LYS A 422 -9.40 63.79 -1.27
CA LYS A 422 -10.49 64.48 -1.98
C LYS A 422 -11.29 65.40 -1.06
N GLN A 423 -11.53 64.99 0.19
CA GLN A 423 -12.22 65.83 1.17
C GLN A 423 -11.36 67.04 1.58
N SER A 424 -10.06 66.85 1.80
CA SER A 424 -9.12 67.93 2.10
C SER A 424 -9.02 68.95 0.95
N LEU A 425 -8.98 68.48 -0.30
CA LEU A 425 -9.02 69.35 -1.49
C LEU A 425 -10.29 70.20 -1.55
N LYS A 426 -11.47 69.61 -1.28
CA LYS A 426 -12.73 70.35 -1.23
C LYS A 426 -12.74 71.40 -0.12
N GLY A 427 -12.30 71.03 1.09
CA GLY A 427 -12.23 71.95 2.23
C GLY A 427 -11.31 73.14 1.97
N ASN A 428 -10.11 72.89 1.44
CA ASN A 428 -9.16 73.95 1.11
C ASN A 428 -9.64 74.83 -0.05
N ALA A 429 -10.22 74.25 -1.11
CA ALA A 429 -10.78 75.02 -2.22
C ALA A 429 -11.93 75.95 -1.77
N MET A 430 -12.77 75.52 -0.82
CA MET A 430 -13.83 76.36 -0.23
C MET A 430 -13.29 77.46 0.70
N ALA A 431 -12.19 77.20 1.40
CA ALA A 431 -11.50 78.20 2.22
C ALA A 431 -10.80 79.28 1.38
N PHE A 432 -10.21 78.92 0.23
CA PHE A 432 -9.51 79.87 -0.66
C PHE A 432 -10.42 80.59 -1.68
N SER A 433 -11.60 80.05 -2.00
CA SER A 433 -12.54 80.67 -2.97
C SER A 433 -13.52 81.68 -2.34
N GLY A 434 -13.45 81.91 -1.02
CA GLY A 434 -14.28 82.90 -0.33
C GLY A 434 -15.77 82.55 -0.23
N THR A 435 -16.21 81.40 -0.76
CA THR A 435 -17.61 80.96 -0.72
C THR A 435 -17.94 80.04 0.45
N GLY A 436 -16.94 79.47 1.13
CA GLY A 436 -17.14 78.52 2.24
C GLY A 436 -17.82 79.10 3.49
N PHE A 437 -17.84 80.43 3.66
CA PHE A 437 -18.57 81.08 4.75
C PHE A 437 -20.10 81.09 4.55
N GLY A 438 -20.60 80.87 3.33
CA GLY A 438 -22.04 80.90 3.03
C GLY A 438 -22.80 79.66 3.54
N ASP A 439 -22.22 78.48 3.36
CA ASP A 439 -22.87 77.20 3.71
C ASP A 439 -22.90 76.96 5.23
N ASP A 440 -21.87 77.41 5.96
CA ASP A 440 -21.85 77.33 7.43
C ASP A 440 -22.85 78.27 8.09
N VAL A 441 -23.13 79.44 7.49
CA VAL A 441 -24.17 80.37 7.97
C VAL A 441 -25.57 79.80 7.72
N GLN A 442 -25.80 79.12 6.59
CA GLN A 442 -27.07 78.43 6.33
C GLN A 442 -27.28 77.24 7.27
N ASN A 443 -26.25 76.41 7.48
CA ASN A 443 -26.36 75.28 8.41
C ASN A 443 -26.50 75.70 9.89
N LEU A 444 -25.91 76.83 10.30
CA LEU A 444 -26.13 77.42 11.63
C LEU A 444 -27.53 78.03 11.78
N ALA A 445 -28.08 78.61 10.71
CA ALA A 445 -29.47 79.12 10.71
C ALA A 445 -30.50 77.97 10.73
N ASP A 446 -30.22 76.86 10.04
CA ASP A 446 -31.12 75.71 9.97
C ASP A 446 -31.05 74.82 11.23
N ASN A 447 -29.93 74.78 11.96
CA ASN A 447 -29.74 73.93 13.14
C ASN A 447 -29.69 74.68 14.50
N GLY A 448 -29.90 76.01 14.54
CA GLY A 448 -29.70 76.82 15.75
C GLY A 448 -30.85 77.74 16.13
N VAL A 449 -31.68 77.29 17.08
CA VAL A 449 -32.36 78.10 18.12
C VAL A 449 -33.24 79.27 17.63
N LYS A 450 -34.57 79.08 17.69
CA LYS A 450 -35.56 80.17 17.69
C LYS A 450 -35.21 81.20 18.77
N GLY A 451 -34.82 82.41 18.38
CA GLY A 451 -34.73 83.54 19.32
C GLY A 451 -33.68 84.61 19.04
N LEU A 452 -32.84 84.49 18.01
CA LEU A 452 -31.93 85.57 17.60
C LEU A 452 -32.39 86.16 16.27
N GLU A 453 -32.83 87.43 16.30
CA GLU A 453 -33.27 88.15 15.12
C GLU A 453 -32.15 88.20 14.07
N GLN A 454 -32.50 87.91 12.83
CA GLN A 454 -31.60 87.81 11.67
C GLN A 454 -30.66 89.02 11.52
N GLU A 455 -31.11 90.18 12.01
CA GLU A 455 -30.35 91.43 12.04
C GLU A 455 -29.17 91.40 13.03
N ALA A 456 -29.33 90.75 14.20
CA ALA A 456 -28.26 90.61 15.19
C ALA A 456 -27.15 89.67 14.71
N LEU A 457 -27.52 88.56 14.06
CA LEU A 457 -26.58 87.63 13.41
C LEU A 457 -25.83 88.30 12.26
N SER A 458 -26.50 89.10 11.43
CA SER A 458 -25.82 89.85 10.36
C SER A 458 -24.81 90.89 10.89
N ARG A 459 -25.10 91.52 12.04
CA ARG A 459 -24.18 92.49 12.66
C ARG A 459 -22.98 91.80 13.30
N MET A 460 -23.18 90.63 13.92
CA MET A 460 -22.09 89.82 14.46
C MET A 460 -21.21 89.26 13.35
N ALA A 461 -21.80 88.75 12.26
CA ALA A 461 -21.07 88.26 11.10
C ALA A 461 -20.26 89.38 10.42
N ARG A 462 -20.84 90.59 10.29
CA ARG A 462 -20.13 91.74 9.74
C ARG A 462 -18.96 92.20 10.62
N ARG A 463 -19.12 92.18 11.94
CA ARG A 463 -18.03 92.48 12.89
C ARG A 463 -16.93 91.42 12.88
N ALA A 464 -17.30 90.14 12.77
CA ALA A 464 -16.32 89.06 12.67
C ALA A 464 -15.55 89.12 11.35
N TYR A 465 -16.24 89.42 10.25
CA TYR A 465 -15.61 89.66 8.94
C TYR A 465 -14.68 90.87 8.96
N GLU A 466 -15.10 91.99 9.55
CA GLU A 466 -14.27 93.19 9.68
C GLU A 466 -13.03 92.92 10.54
N ALA A 467 -13.17 92.22 11.67
CA ALA A 467 -12.05 91.83 12.53
C ALA A 467 -11.07 90.88 11.84
N GLU A 468 -11.57 89.94 11.03
CA GLU A 468 -10.73 88.99 10.30
C GLU A 468 -10.02 89.67 9.11
N MET A 469 -10.69 90.60 8.43
CA MET A 469 -10.07 91.46 7.43
C MET A 469 -8.98 92.36 8.04
N GLU A 470 -9.20 92.87 9.25
CA GLU A 470 -8.20 93.66 9.99
C GLU A 470 -7.00 92.79 10.41
N ARG A 471 -7.24 91.56 10.87
CA ARG A 471 -6.21 90.56 11.18
C ARG A 471 -5.37 90.19 9.96
N LEU A 472 -6.01 89.91 8.83
CA LEU A 472 -5.34 89.62 7.56
C LEU A 472 -4.59 90.83 7.01
N THR A 473 -5.13 92.05 7.19
CA THR A 473 -4.44 93.29 6.80
C THR A 473 -3.19 93.52 7.67
N GLN A 474 -3.25 93.18 8.96
CA GLN A 474 -2.10 93.22 9.87
C GLN A 474 -1.08 92.11 9.61
N GLU A 475 -1.51 90.91 9.22
CA GLU A 475 -0.61 89.81 8.81
C GLU A 475 0.06 90.06 7.45
N MET A 476 -0.59 90.81 6.55
CA MET A 476 -0.03 91.20 5.25
C MET A 476 0.78 92.51 5.28
N GLN A 477 0.65 93.33 6.33
CA GLN A 477 1.42 94.58 6.48
C GLN A 477 2.96 94.42 6.60
N PRO A 478 3.55 93.33 7.13
CA PRO A 478 5.00 93.16 7.11
C PRO A 478 5.54 92.67 5.75
N LEU A 479 4.69 92.41 4.75
CA LEU A 479 5.10 92.03 3.38
C LEU A 479 5.04 93.19 2.37
N PHE A 480 4.61 94.39 2.77
CA PHE A 480 4.55 95.58 1.90
C PHE A 480 5.40 96.78 2.34
N THR A 481 6.25 96.64 3.36
CA THR A 481 7.33 97.60 3.61
C THR A 481 8.65 97.08 3.04
N LEU A 482 8.97 97.50 1.82
CA LEU A 482 10.37 97.66 1.37
C LEU A 482 10.84 99.03 1.89
N PRO A 483 12.11 99.22 2.30
CA PRO A 483 13.31 98.45 1.94
C PRO A 483 13.94 97.59 3.04
#